data_AF-A0A928DNC2-F1
#
_entry.id   AF-A0A928DNC2-F1
#
_cell.length_a   1.000
_cell.length_b   1.000
_cell.length_c   1.000
_cell.angle_alpha   90.00
_cell.angle_beta   90.00
_cell.angle_gamma   90.00
#
_symmetry.space_group_name_H-M   'P 1'
#
loop_
_entity.id
_entity.type
_entity.pdbx_description
1 polymer ?
#
loop_
_entity_poly.entity_id
_entity_poly.type
_entity_poly.pdbx_seq_one_letter_code
_entity_poly.pdbx_strand_id
1 'polypeptide(L)'
;MAHYLLRNITLFVLGLLMLAPGAGFAAGFSSQDGAFTMDMPAGWKQAKTTPQGSVLSIEKNSSRIDIKTISCTTETCIEKKISEDLADVKRKKMQVVGNSYTGEEIKRIEFSTGEPFFYINFFTPKNDFGAGYFLINSKAYSILAKDLTYAETDLIFSFISPVQKEKPAEQAPELPIMEMDLKSPKAYDIAALPDVQEETLSAQAPEEKESVKAEAPQKPSAFRKNLSKLKVKTLLSKNMPPYVRQLGRGFDIFVFLLMLFGVLLAGALIVRFFIPTRQDNTPANPNSLFPIRFRRLYGTPSLIFRARDNQGNVLISLSSRWDSLFLFTGSFLIVLTFLILAVTGLGENSGLLPLSAFAYNTIYSACSLLIPLGLTIFFCGVVWSQLVLREITLFDRKGKKAAIVLQKGFGFTQERYEIYFARSKDVLVVTRKRFSFCRQWQMFNREGNLQASLTESSAWRALARKACGHLWGMLRADYKIQGQMDSTGTIENACGAFDRFTCYLDKPQALNARDLLAVALLINIRDRDKWYPWFN
;
A
#
# COMPACT_ATOMS: atom_id res chain seq x y z
N MET A 1 -19.61 48.70 18.30
CA MET A 1 -18.40 47.91 17.97
C MET A 1 -18.64 46.81 16.92
N ALA A 2 -19.71 46.01 17.03
CA ALA A 2 -19.99 44.92 16.07
C ALA A 2 -20.16 45.37 14.59
N HIS A 3 -20.75 46.54 14.34
CA HIS A 3 -20.91 47.07 12.98
C HIS A 3 -19.60 47.50 12.30
N TYR A 4 -18.58 47.91 13.07
CA TYR A 4 -17.27 48.26 12.53
C TYR A 4 -16.46 47.02 12.18
N LEU A 5 -16.61 45.94 12.94
CA LEU A 5 -15.97 44.66 12.65
C LEU A 5 -16.53 44.04 11.37
N LEU A 6 -17.84 44.08 11.18
CA LEU A 6 -18.49 43.49 10.00
C LEU A 6 -18.11 44.22 8.70
N ARG A 7 -17.99 45.56 8.75
CA ARG A 7 -17.61 46.41 7.61
C ARG A 7 -16.15 46.23 7.20
N ASN A 8 -15.26 46.06 8.17
CA ASN A 8 -13.84 45.80 7.90
C ASN A 8 -13.61 44.37 7.38
N ILE A 9 -14.39 43.39 7.85
CA ILE A 9 -14.33 42.01 7.32
C ILE A 9 -14.89 41.95 5.89
N THR A 10 -15.96 42.67 5.56
CA THR A 10 -16.48 42.72 4.18
C THR A 10 -15.50 43.39 3.22
N LEU A 11 -14.86 44.51 3.61
CA LEU A 11 -13.81 45.16 2.80
C LEU A 11 -12.56 44.29 2.65
N PHE A 12 -12.18 43.52 3.66
CA PHE A 12 -11.04 42.61 3.60
C PHE A 12 -11.33 41.40 2.70
N VAL A 13 -12.54 40.85 2.75
CA VAL A 13 -12.99 39.74 1.87
C VAL A 13 -13.13 40.22 0.41
N LEU A 14 -13.66 41.44 0.19
CA LEU A 14 -13.75 42.03 -1.16
C LEU A 14 -12.36 42.37 -1.73
N GLY A 15 -11.43 42.81 -0.88
CA GLY A 15 -10.03 43.04 -1.25
C GLY A 15 -9.26 41.75 -1.56
N LEU A 16 -9.54 40.66 -0.83
CA LEU A 16 -8.96 39.34 -1.13
C LEU A 16 -9.50 38.74 -2.44
N LEU A 17 -10.77 39.00 -2.77
CA LEU A 17 -11.39 38.57 -4.04
C LEU A 17 -10.85 39.34 -5.26
N MET A 18 -10.37 40.57 -5.08
CA MET A 18 -9.77 41.38 -6.16
C MET A 18 -8.26 41.13 -6.35
N LEU A 19 -7.61 40.38 -5.45
CA LEU A 19 -6.19 40.00 -5.54
C LEU A 19 -5.98 38.56 -6.04
N ALA A 20 -7.04 37.86 -6.45
CA ALA A 20 -6.90 36.62 -7.20
C ALA A 20 -6.28 36.95 -8.56
N PRO A 21 -5.05 36.47 -8.88
CA PRO A 21 -4.52 36.60 -10.23
C PRO A 21 -5.52 35.92 -11.15
N GLY A 22 -5.99 36.65 -12.16
CA GLY A 22 -7.06 36.23 -13.05
C GLY A 22 -6.90 34.77 -13.43
N ALA A 23 -7.91 33.96 -13.13
CA ALA A 23 -7.99 32.59 -13.58
C ALA A 23 -7.76 32.59 -15.09
N GLY A 24 -6.55 32.21 -15.51
CA GLY A 24 -6.21 32.13 -16.91
C GLY A 24 -7.12 31.08 -17.53
N PHE A 25 -8.06 31.54 -18.36
CA PHE A 25 -8.93 30.67 -19.14
C PHE A 25 -8.06 29.61 -19.84
N ALA A 26 -8.26 28.33 -19.49
CA ALA A 26 -7.73 27.22 -20.27
C ALA A 26 -8.32 27.31 -21.67
N ALA A 27 -7.48 27.25 -22.70
CA ALA A 27 -7.92 27.33 -24.07
C ALA A 27 -8.00 25.90 -24.63
N GLY A 28 -9.22 25.44 -24.90
CA GLY A 28 -9.46 24.18 -25.60
C GLY A 28 -9.29 24.37 -27.10
N PHE A 29 -8.41 23.58 -27.73
CA PHE A 29 -8.18 23.59 -29.16
C PHE A 29 -8.73 22.31 -29.78
N SER A 30 -9.54 22.43 -30.82
CA SER A 30 -10.05 21.27 -31.57
C SER A 30 -9.28 21.09 -32.86
N SER A 31 -8.99 19.83 -33.20
CA SER A 31 -8.49 19.46 -34.53
C SER A 31 -9.46 19.87 -35.64
N GLN A 32 -8.94 20.26 -36.80
CA GLN A 32 -9.76 20.68 -37.95
C GLN A 32 -10.73 19.59 -38.43
N ASP A 33 -10.38 18.32 -38.24
CA ASP A 33 -11.22 17.18 -38.59
C ASP A 33 -12.09 16.68 -37.43
N GLY A 34 -12.05 17.37 -36.27
CA GLY A 34 -12.87 17.08 -35.10
C GLY A 34 -12.56 15.75 -34.42
N ALA A 35 -11.42 15.12 -34.71
CA ALA A 35 -11.06 13.80 -34.18
C ALA A 35 -10.62 13.86 -32.71
N PHE A 36 -10.00 14.96 -32.30
CA PHE A 36 -9.48 15.16 -30.94
C PHE A 36 -9.53 16.64 -30.54
N THR A 37 -9.52 16.85 -29.22
CA THR A 37 -9.32 18.15 -28.58
C THR A 37 -8.03 18.14 -27.77
N MET A 38 -7.52 19.33 -27.50
CA MET A 38 -6.30 19.55 -26.74
C MET A 38 -6.49 20.74 -25.81
N ASP A 39 -6.52 20.46 -24.51
CA ASP A 39 -6.64 21.51 -23.50
C ASP A 39 -5.28 22.07 -23.16
N MET A 40 -5.07 23.36 -23.43
CA MET A 40 -3.79 24.01 -23.23
C MET A 40 -3.86 25.05 -22.10
N PRO A 41 -2.78 25.20 -21.33
CA PRO A 41 -2.69 26.26 -20.32
C PRO A 41 -2.78 27.65 -20.98
N ALA A 42 -3.06 28.68 -20.19
CA ALA A 42 -3.19 30.04 -20.71
C ALA A 42 -1.93 30.50 -21.51
N GLY A 43 -2.18 31.28 -22.56
CA GLY A 43 -1.16 31.90 -23.41
C GLY A 43 -0.85 31.18 -24.73
N TRP A 44 -1.40 29.99 -24.95
CA TRP A 44 -1.36 29.34 -26.27
C TRP A 44 -2.37 29.96 -27.22
N LYS A 45 -2.00 30.07 -28.50
CA LYS A 45 -2.85 30.59 -29.58
C LYS A 45 -2.71 29.73 -30.82
N GLN A 46 -3.69 29.77 -31.70
CA GLN A 46 -3.59 29.12 -33.01
C GLN A 46 -2.47 29.80 -33.82
N ALA A 47 -1.56 29.01 -34.38
CA ALA A 47 -0.41 29.56 -35.09
C ALA A 47 -0.85 30.31 -36.34
N LYS A 48 -0.30 31.50 -36.57
CA LYS A 48 -0.65 32.32 -37.75
C LYS A 48 -0.25 31.67 -39.07
N THR A 49 0.77 30.82 -39.05
CA THR A 49 1.31 30.16 -40.24
C THR A 49 1.22 28.66 -40.03
N THR A 50 0.23 28.01 -40.65
CA THR A 50 0.00 26.57 -40.52
C THR A 50 0.80 25.81 -41.59
N PRO A 51 1.56 24.75 -41.24
CA PRO A 51 2.26 23.95 -42.22
C PRO A 51 1.24 23.16 -43.06
N GLN A 52 1.56 22.94 -44.34
CA GLN A 52 0.68 22.17 -45.24
C GLN A 52 0.39 20.77 -44.65
N GLY A 53 -0.90 20.39 -44.63
CA GLY A 53 -1.37 19.12 -44.07
C GLY A 53 -1.49 19.08 -42.54
N SER A 54 -1.36 20.22 -41.85
CA SER A 54 -1.59 20.32 -40.41
C SER A 54 -3.08 20.38 -40.07
N VAL A 55 -3.53 19.49 -39.19
CA VAL A 55 -4.89 19.47 -38.62
C VAL A 55 -4.99 20.31 -37.34
N LEU A 56 -3.87 20.58 -36.68
CA LEU A 56 -3.80 21.49 -35.54
C LEU A 56 -2.40 22.09 -35.45
N SER A 57 -2.31 23.41 -35.33
CA SER A 57 -1.05 24.14 -35.16
C SER A 57 -1.23 25.24 -34.13
N ILE A 58 -0.46 25.19 -33.05
CA ILE A 58 -0.57 26.11 -31.93
C ILE A 58 0.81 26.62 -31.52
N GLU A 59 0.87 27.87 -31.06
CA GLU A 59 2.11 28.55 -30.66
C GLU A 59 1.95 29.32 -29.35
N LYS A 60 3.05 29.39 -28.58
CA LYS A 60 3.20 30.21 -27.38
C LYS A 60 4.64 30.71 -27.31
N ASN A 61 4.85 32.01 -27.53
CA ASN A 61 6.18 32.61 -27.63
C ASN A 61 7.03 31.92 -28.73
N SER A 62 8.16 31.30 -28.36
CA SER A 62 9.00 30.50 -29.27
C SER A 62 8.53 29.05 -29.42
N SER A 63 7.71 28.56 -28.49
CA SER A 63 7.24 27.17 -28.48
C SER A 63 6.12 26.96 -29.50
N ARG A 64 6.18 25.84 -30.22
CA ARG A 64 5.24 25.53 -31.30
C ARG A 64 4.94 24.04 -31.37
N ILE A 65 3.67 23.70 -31.63
CA ILE A 65 3.22 22.32 -31.82
C ILE A 65 2.45 22.23 -33.13
N ASP A 66 2.83 21.29 -33.98
CA ASP A 66 2.18 21.01 -35.25
C ASP A 66 1.75 19.54 -35.29
N ILE A 67 0.47 19.29 -35.58
CA ILE A 67 -0.10 17.94 -35.74
C ILE A 67 -0.58 17.78 -37.17
N LYS A 68 -0.15 16.70 -37.83
CA LYS A 68 -0.48 16.38 -39.23
C LYS A 68 -1.08 14.99 -39.34
N THR A 69 -1.91 14.78 -40.36
CA THR A 69 -2.38 13.43 -40.72
C THR A 69 -1.31 12.66 -41.48
N ILE A 70 -1.20 11.37 -41.23
CA ILE A 70 -0.31 10.47 -41.97
C ILE A 70 -1.06 9.24 -42.51
N SER A 71 -0.56 8.67 -43.60
CA SER A 71 -1.15 7.51 -44.30
C SER A 71 -0.89 6.15 -43.61
N CYS A 72 -1.00 6.08 -42.27
CA CYS A 72 -0.88 4.84 -41.50
C CYS A 72 -2.24 4.48 -40.88
N THR A 73 -2.54 3.19 -40.76
CA THR A 73 -3.80 2.69 -40.17
C THR A 73 -3.59 1.66 -39.06
N THR A 74 -2.37 1.18 -38.84
CA THR A 74 -2.04 0.14 -37.84
C THR A 74 -0.98 0.60 -36.84
N GLU A 75 -0.99 0.00 -35.64
CA GLU A 75 0.03 0.22 -34.59
C GLU A 75 1.44 -0.09 -35.11
N THR A 76 1.60 -1.17 -35.86
CA THR A 76 2.89 -1.57 -36.44
C THR A 76 3.43 -0.55 -37.44
N CYS A 77 2.56 0.17 -38.15
CA CYS A 77 2.95 1.23 -39.09
C CYS A 77 3.53 2.43 -38.36
N ILE A 78 2.88 2.88 -37.28
CA ILE A 78 3.35 4.03 -36.49
C ILE A 78 4.61 3.68 -35.69
N GLU A 79 4.75 2.44 -35.19
CA GLU A 79 5.95 1.96 -34.50
C GLU A 79 7.17 1.92 -35.44
N LYS A 80 6.96 1.51 -36.70
CA LYS A 80 8.02 1.54 -37.72
C LYS A 80 8.45 2.97 -38.02
N LYS A 81 7.50 3.91 -38.19
CA LYS A 81 7.81 5.32 -38.47
C LYS A 81 8.59 6.00 -37.36
N ILE A 82 8.19 5.83 -36.10
CA ILE A 82 8.91 6.43 -34.97
C ILE A 82 10.34 5.85 -34.84
N SER A 83 10.52 4.57 -35.21
CA SER A 83 11.84 3.93 -35.25
C SER A 83 12.73 4.47 -36.38
N GLU A 84 12.15 4.75 -37.54
CA GLU A 84 12.83 5.42 -38.66
C GLU A 84 13.25 6.85 -38.25
N ASP A 85 12.34 7.63 -37.65
CA ASP A 85 12.65 8.97 -37.17
C ASP A 85 13.73 8.98 -36.09
N LEU A 86 13.70 8.01 -35.16
CA LEU A 86 14.77 7.84 -34.18
C LEU A 86 16.13 7.57 -34.84
N ALA A 87 16.16 6.70 -35.86
CA ALA A 87 17.37 6.43 -36.62
C ALA A 87 17.85 7.71 -37.33
N ASP A 88 16.95 8.50 -37.90
CA ASP A 88 17.25 9.78 -38.55
C ASP A 88 17.81 10.82 -37.58
N VAL A 89 17.21 10.97 -36.40
CA VAL A 89 17.67 11.86 -35.32
C VAL A 89 19.09 11.47 -34.88
N LYS A 90 19.36 10.17 -34.74
CA LYS A 90 20.70 9.64 -34.43
C LYS A 90 21.70 9.90 -35.56
N ARG A 91 21.31 9.67 -36.82
CA ARG A 91 22.17 9.97 -37.99
C ARG A 91 22.54 11.45 -38.05
N LYS A 92 21.63 12.34 -37.63
CA LYS A 92 21.85 13.79 -37.53
C LYS A 92 22.64 14.22 -36.29
N LYS A 93 23.16 13.27 -35.49
CA LYS A 93 23.92 13.50 -34.26
C LYS A 93 23.18 14.38 -33.22
N MET A 94 21.85 14.34 -33.24
CA MET A 94 21.03 14.98 -32.22
C MET A 94 21.03 14.12 -30.96
N GLN A 95 20.98 14.75 -29.79
CA GLN A 95 20.97 14.01 -28.53
C GLN A 95 19.54 13.58 -28.20
N VAL A 96 19.32 12.28 -28.09
CA VAL A 96 18.02 11.71 -27.76
C VAL A 96 17.90 11.59 -26.26
N VAL A 97 16.82 12.14 -25.71
CA VAL A 97 16.51 12.02 -24.28
C VAL A 97 15.80 10.69 -24.07
N GLY A 98 16.59 9.67 -23.77
CA GLY A 98 16.06 8.37 -23.37
C GLY A 98 15.25 8.45 -22.07
N ASN A 99 14.30 7.55 -21.92
CA ASN A 99 13.64 7.35 -20.64
C ASN A 99 14.68 6.97 -19.58
N SER A 100 14.76 7.77 -18.52
CA SER A 100 15.74 7.65 -17.43
C SER A 100 15.70 6.29 -16.70
N TYR A 101 14.60 5.55 -16.82
CA TYR A 101 14.35 4.27 -16.15
C TYR A 101 14.59 3.06 -17.05
N THR A 102 14.10 3.11 -18.29
CA THR A 102 14.17 1.98 -19.21
C THR A 102 15.36 2.06 -20.15
N GLY A 103 15.97 3.23 -20.31
CA GLY A 103 16.93 3.52 -21.37
C GLY A 103 16.29 3.46 -22.76
N GLU A 104 14.95 3.35 -22.85
CA GLU A 104 14.24 3.33 -24.12
C GLU A 104 14.10 4.76 -24.62
N GLU A 105 14.55 4.97 -25.85
CA GLU A 105 14.50 6.26 -26.53
C GLU A 105 13.09 6.55 -27.07
N ILE A 106 12.34 5.50 -27.41
CA ILE A 106 10.94 5.57 -27.82
C ILE A 106 10.07 5.33 -26.59
N LYS A 107 9.22 6.29 -26.27
CA LYS A 107 8.23 6.21 -25.21
C LYS A 107 6.87 5.81 -25.77
N ARG A 108 6.06 5.12 -24.97
CA ARG A 108 4.69 4.70 -25.31
C ARG A 108 3.72 5.15 -24.22
N ILE A 109 2.67 5.85 -24.61
CA ILE A 109 1.50 6.20 -23.79
C ILE A 109 0.28 5.53 -24.42
N GLU A 110 -0.73 5.20 -23.62
CA GLU A 110 -2.04 4.71 -24.11
C GLU A 110 -3.06 5.80 -23.79
N PHE A 111 -3.86 6.19 -24.78
CA PHE A 111 -4.99 7.10 -24.54
C PHE A 111 -6.08 6.42 -23.73
N SER A 112 -7.02 7.21 -23.20
CA SER A 112 -8.22 6.71 -22.52
C SER A 112 -9.08 5.80 -23.41
N THR A 113 -8.94 5.90 -24.74
CA THR A 113 -9.57 5.02 -25.74
C THR A 113 -8.84 3.69 -25.94
N GLY A 114 -7.69 3.47 -25.31
CA GLY A 114 -6.86 2.27 -25.44
C GLY A 114 -5.91 2.28 -26.65
N GLU A 115 -5.95 3.32 -27.49
CA GLU A 115 -5.08 3.45 -28.66
C GLU A 115 -3.67 3.94 -28.26
N PRO A 116 -2.60 3.43 -28.90
CA PRO A 116 -1.22 3.74 -28.53
C PRO A 116 -0.71 5.06 -29.13
N PHE A 117 0.10 5.77 -28.35
CA PHE A 117 0.88 6.94 -28.74
C PHE A 117 2.36 6.70 -28.50
N PHE A 118 3.17 6.76 -29.55
CA PHE A 118 4.63 6.62 -29.48
C PHE A 118 5.32 7.94 -29.73
N TYR A 119 6.35 8.27 -28.96
CA TYR A 119 7.09 9.52 -29.17
C TYR A 119 8.53 9.45 -28.68
N ILE A 120 9.35 10.37 -29.20
CA ILE A 120 10.76 10.58 -28.88
C ILE A 120 10.97 12.04 -28.53
N ASN A 121 11.84 12.30 -27.55
CA ASN A 121 12.30 13.64 -27.22
C ASN A 121 13.78 13.75 -27.58
N PHE A 122 14.18 14.81 -28.25
CA PHE A 122 15.56 15.02 -28.67
C PHE A 122 15.89 16.51 -28.69
N PHE A 123 17.16 16.85 -28.55
CA PHE A 123 17.59 18.24 -28.54
C PHE A 123 18.79 18.48 -29.43
N THR A 124 18.87 19.73 -29.85
CA THR A 124 20.03 20.34 -30.50
C THR A 124 20.64 21.34 -29.52
N PRO A 125 21.88 21.81 -29.73
CA PRO A 125 22.48 22.83 -28.85
C PRO A 125 21.69 24.14 -28.72
N LYS A 126 20.71 24.38 -29.61
CA LYS A 126 19.93 25.61 -29.65
C LYS A 126 18.47 25.41 -29.22
N ASN A 127 17.86 24.26 -29.53
CA ASN A 127 16.43 24.03 -29.44
C ASN A 127 16.11 22.59 -28.98
N ASP A 128 15.02 22.45 -28.23
CA ASP A 128 14.41 21.18 -27.83
C ASP A 128 13.30 20.76 -28.81
N PHE A 129 13.17 19.45 -29.02
CA PHE A 129 12.17 18.87 -29.90
C PHE A 129 11.50 17.65 -29.28
N GLY A 130 10.22 17.48 -29.58
CA GLY A 130 9.45 16.26 -29.34
C GLY A 130 8.76 15.82 -30.62
N ALA A 131 8.90 14.55 -31.01
CA ALA A 131 8.22 14.01 -32.18
C ALA A 131 7.48 12.73 -31.81
N GLY A 132 6.26 12.54 -32.31
CA GLY A 132 5.47 11.36 -31.99
C GLY A 132 4.39 11.02 -33.00
N TYR A 133 3.82 9.84 -32.84
CA TYR A 133 2.78 9.27 -33.67
C TYR A 133 1.71 8.58 -32.84
N PHE A 134 0.45 8.92 -33.09
CA PHE A 134 -0.68 8.29 -32.41
C PHE A 134 -1.78 7.88 -33.37
N LEU A 135 -2.62 6.96 -32.90
CA LEU A 135 -3.85 6.55 -33.58
C LEU A 135 -5.06 7.08 -32.81
N ILE A 136 -6.01 7.67 -33.54
CA ILE A 136 -7.34 8.00 -33.04
C ILE A 136 -8.37 7.51 -34.06
N ASN A 137 -9.26 6.61 -33.64
CA ASN A 137 -10.31 6.04 -34.49
C ASN A 137 -9.75 5.47 -35.81
N SER A 138 -8.66 4.70 -35.74
CA SER A 138 -7.95 4.12 -36.92
C SER A 138 -7.37 5.15 -37.93
N LYS A 139 -7.31 6.43 -37.57
CA LYS A 139 -6.53 7.45 -38.31
C LYS A 139 -5.24 7.76 -37.56
N ALA A 140 -4.13 7.79 -38.27
CA ALA A 140 -2.83 8.10 -37.68
C ALA A 140 -2.45 9.58 -37.85
N TYR A 141 -1.84 10.12 -36.81
CA TYR A 141 -1.36 11.50 -36.76
C TYR A 141 0.11 11.53 -36.36
N SER A 142 0.84 12.51 -36.86
CA SER A 142 2.20 12.85 -36.42
C SER A 142 2.17 14.18 -35.68
N ILE A 143 2.85 14.27 -34.55
CA ILE A 143 3.01 15.48 -33.76
C ILE A 143 4.47 15.89 -33.72
N LEU A 144 4.74 17.18 -33.92
CA LEU A 144 6.04 17.79 -33.76
C LEU A 144 5.92 18.99 -32.80
N ALA A 145 6.55 18.88 -31.66
CA ALA A 145 6.74 19.92 -30.65
C ALA A 145 8.14 20.51 -30.80
N LYS A 146 8.24 21.84 -30.78
CA LYS A 146 9.49 22.59 -30.85
C LYS A 146 9.57 23.59 -29.71
N ASP A 147 10.78 23.77 -29.18
CA ASP A 147 11.12 24.71 -28.10
C ASP A 147 10.25 24.47 -26.86
N LEU A 148 10.02 23.18 -26.57
CA LEU A 148 9.35 22.69 -25.38
C LEU A 148 10.31 21.77 -24.65
N THR A 149 10.48 22.00 -23.35
CA THR A 149 11.31 21.12 -22.54
C THR A 149 10.74 19.70 -22.54
N TYR A 150 11.59 18.74 -22.21
CA TYR A 150 11.18 17.34 -22.04
C TYR A 150 9.92 17.18 -21.17
N ALA A 151 9.84 17.92 -20.05
CA ALA A 151 8.73 17.82 -19.11
C ALA A 151 7.45 18.45 -19.65
N GLU A 152 7.56 19.58 -20.34
CA GLU A 152 6.41 20.24 -20.97
C GLU A 152 5.83 19.41 -22.10
N THR A 153 6.70 18.77 -22.91
CA THR A 153 6.29 17.90 -24.01
C THR A 153 5.48 16.70 -23.51
N ASP A 154 5.95 16.03 -22.44
CA ASP A 154 5.24 14.90 -21.82
C ASP A 154 3.85 15.32 -21.30
N LEU A 155 3.76 16.49 -20.65
CA LEU A 155 2.50 17.02 -20.13
C LEU A 155 1.52 17.39 -21.25
N ILE A 156 2.00 18.14 -22.23
CA ILE A 156 1.21 18.63 -23.36
C ILE A 156 0.63 17.47 -24.17
N PHE A 157 1.42 16.42 -24.42
CA PHE A 157 0.92 15.26 -25.15
C PHE A 157 -0.12 14.47 -24.36
N SER A 158 -0.12 14.55 -23.02
CA SER A 158 -1.16 13.92 -22.19
C SER A 158 -2.51 14.62 -22.26
N PHE A 159 -2.58 15.87 -22.75
CA PHE A 159 -3.83 16.62 -22.91
C PHE A 159 -4.58 16.33 -24.21
N ILE A 160 -4.03 15.48 -25.08
CA ILE A 160 -4.73 15.06 -26.30
C ILE A 160 -5.87 14.11 -25.91
N SER A 161 -7.10 14.58 -26.08
CA SER A 161 -8.31 13.85 -25.74
C SER A 161 -9.09 13.50 -27.01
N PRO A 162 -9.27 12.20 -27.34
CA PRO A 162 -10.09 11.78 -28.46
C PRO A 162 -11.55 12.20 -28.25
N VAL A 163 -12.20 12.76 -29.27
CA VAL A 163 -13.64 13.04 -29.22
C VAL A 163 -14.36 11.71 -29.42
N GLN A 164 -15.05 11.21 -28.39
CA GLN A 164 -15.89 10.03 -28.52
C GLN A 164 -17.02 10.36 -29.51
N LYS A 165 -17.02 9.69 -30.67
CA LYS A 165 -18.23 9.68 -31.51
C LYS A 165 -19.26 8.83 -30.77
N GLU A 166 -20.31 9.49 -30.27
CA GLU A 166 -21.52 8.80 -29.81
C GLU A 166 -21.92 7.79 -30.89
N LYS A 167 -21.85 6.50 -30.55
CA LYS A 167 -22.58 5.49 -31.30
C LYS A 167 -24.07 5.78 -31.10
N PRO A 168 -24.89 5.76 -32.17
CA PRO A 168 -26.34 5.82 -32.02
C PRO A 168 -26.80 4.75 -31.02
N ALA A 169 -27.64 5.18 -30.07
CA ALA A 169 -28.08 4.41 -28.92
C ALA A 169 -28.62 3.02 -29.32
N GLU A 170 -27.84 1.99 -29.01
CA GLU A 170 -28.36 0.64 -28.85
C GLU A 170 -28.43 0.36 -27.34
N GLN A 171 -29.65 0.05 -26.91
CA GLN A 171 -30.13 0.02 -25.53
C GLN A 171 -29.23 -0.80 -24.60
N ALA A 172 -28.69 -0.14 -23.58
CA ALA A 172 -28.30 -0.78 -22.33
C ALA A 172 -29.30 -0.32 -21.24
N PRO A 173 -29.85 -1.24 -20.43
CA PRO A 173 -30.86 -0.90 -19.43
C PRO A 173 -30.25 -0.04 -18.32
N GLU A 174 -30.88 1.11 -18.07
CA GLU A 174 -30.60 1.99 -16.94
C GLU A 174 -30.75 1.23 -15.62
N LEU A 175 -29.68 1.20 -14.84
CA LEU A 175 -29.77 0.92 -13.40
C LEU A 175 -30.31 2.19 -12.73
N PRO A 176 -31.34 2.09 -11.88
CA PRO A 176 -31.94 3.27 -11.25
C PRO A 176 -30.95 3.90 -10.27
N ILE A 177 -30.49 5.10 -10.62
CA ILE A 177 -29.92 6.05 -9.70
C ILE A 177 -31.06 6.48 -8.76
N MET A 178 -31.01 6.09 -7.50
CA MET A 178 -31.88 6.67 -6.47
C MET A 178 -31.42 8.12 -6.22
N GLU A 179 -31.96 9.04 -7.00
CA GLU A 179 -32.05 10.45 -6.61
C GLU A 179 -33.14 10.57 -5.53
N MET A 180 -32.71 10.81 -4.30
CA MET A 180 -33.63 11.22 -3.23
C MET A 180 -34.09 12.65 -3.48
N ASP A 181 -35.34 12.80 -3.89
CA ASP A 181 -36.02 14.08 -3.98
C ASP A 181 -36.33 14.62 -2.58
N LEU A 182 -35.52 15.59 -2.13
CA LEU A 182 -35.62 16.29 -0.85
C LEU A 182 -36.87 17.21 -0.73
N LYS A 183 -37.81 17.16 -1.69
CA LYS A 183 -39.07 17.92 -1.62
C LYS A 183 -40.31 17.08 -1.28
N SER A 184 -40.18 15.79 -1.00
CA SER A 184 -41.33 14.98 -0.60
C SER A 184 -41.74 15.23 0.88
N PRO A 185 -43.03 15.44 1.19
CA PRO A 185 -43.52 15.66 2.56
C PRO A 185 -43.55 14.38 3.43
N LYS A 186 -42.85 13.32 3.02
CA LYS A 186 -42.64 12.08 3.80
C LYS A 186 -41.21 11.90 4.32
N ALA A 187 -40.34 12.89 4.12
CA ALA A 187 -38.93 12.84 4.54
C ALA A 187 -38.68 13.15 6.03
N TYR A 188 -39.73 13.38 6.84
CA TYR A 188 -39.63 13.76 8.26
C TYR A 188 -40.62 12.99 9.15
N ASP A 189 -40.82 11.70 8.89
CA ASP A 189 -41.64 10.85 9.76
C ASP A 189 -40.81 10.32 10.94
N ILE A 190 -41.08 10.86 12.13
CA ILE A 190 -40.33 10.66 13.38
C ILE A 190 -40.70 9.34 14.08
N ALA A 191 -41.71 8.62 13.58
CA ALA A 191 -42.26 7.41 14.21
C ALA A 191 -41.43 6.11 14.00
N ALA A 192 -40.24 6.17 13.40
CA ALA A 192 -39.40 5.00 13.11
C ALA A 192 -38.04 4.97 13.84
N LEU A 193 -37.86 5.77 14.89
CA LEU A 193 -36.66 5.73 15.74
C LEU A 193 -36.89 4.83 16.96
N PRO A 194 -35.97 3.90 17.30
CA PRO A 194 -36.11 3.04 18.48
C PRO A 194 -35.80 3.78 19.79
N ASP A 195 -36.61 3.49 20.82
CA ASP A 195 -36.53 4.06 22.17
C ASP A 195 -35.20 3.76 22.88
N VAL A 196 -34.56 4.82 23.39
CA VAL A 196 -33.39 4.76 24.27
C VAL A 196 -33.88 4.78 25.72
N GLN A 197 -33.61 3.72 26.49
CA GLN A 197 -33.85 3.71 27.94
C GLN A 197 -32.66 4.34 28.67
N GLU A 198 -32.93 5.44 29.36
CA GLU A 198 -32.00 6.11 30.29
C GLU A 198 -32.01 5.43 31.67
N GLU A 199 -30.82 5.33 32.25
CA GLU A 199 -30.55 4.95 33.64
C GLU A 199 -31.17 5.95 34.63
N THR A 200 -32.03 5.48 35.52
CA THR A 200 -32.42 6.22 36.73
C THR A 200 -31.42 5.97 37.86
N LEU A 201 -30.52 6.93 38.07
CA LEU A 201 -29.88 7.19 39.36
C LEU A 201 -30.83 8.02 40.24
N SER A 202 -31.18 7.52 41.42
CA SER A 202 -31.78 8.32 42.50
C SER A 202 -30.92 8.19 43.74
N ALA A 203 -30.59 9.35 44.31
CA ALA A 203 -29.87 9.54 45.54
C ALA A 203 -30.78 10.28 46.54
N GLN A 204 -30.70 9.91 47.83
CA GLN A 204 -30.67 10.80 49.01
C GLN A 204 -30.62 9.91 50.27
N ALA A 205 -29.55 9.90 51.08
CA ALA A 205 -29.04 10.92 52.04
C ALA A 205 -29.73 10.79 53.45
N PRO A 206 -29.17 11.35 54.53
CA PRO A 206 -28.56 10.57 55.62
C PRO A 206 -29.20 10.84 56.99
N GLU A 207 -28.83 10.08 58.03
CA GLU A 207 -28.72 10.61 59.41
C GLU A 207 -27.94 9.66 60.34
N GLU A 208 -27.57 10.24 61.47
CA GLU A 208 -26.34 10.09 62.25
C GLU A 208 -26.59 9.34 63.59
N LYS A 209 -25.57 8.62 64.10
CA LYS A 209 -24.97 8.78 65.47
C LYS A 209 -24.34 7.50 66.03
N GLU A 210 -23.12 7.70 66.56
CA GLU A 210 -22.49 7.14 67.78
C GLU A 210 -22.60 5.64 68.11
N SER A 211 -21.67 4.95 68.76
CA SER A 211 -20.28 5.10 69.20
C SER A 211 -19.92 3.77 69.92
N VAL A 212 -18.63 3.58 70.24
CA VAL A 212 -18.07 2.64 71.27
C VAL A 212 -17.61 1.22 70.86
N LYS A 213 -16.27 1.09 70.85
CA LYS A 213 -15.33 0.06 71.37
C LYS A 213 -15.65 -1.46 71.36
N ALA A 214 -14.59 -2.16 70.90
CA ALA A 214 -13.86 -3.28 71.54
C ALA A 214 -14.10 -4.75 71.14
N GLU A 215 -12.95 -5.41 70.98
CA GLU A 215 -12.61 -6.84 71.07
C GLU A 215 -13.03 -7.86 70.00
N ALA A 216 -11.99 -8.57 69.51
CA ALA A 216 -12.01 -9.82 68.76
C ALA A 216 -12.68 -10.96 69.58
N PRO A 217 -13.10 -12.13 69.03
CA PRO A 217 -12.47 -12.83 67.90
C PRO A 217 -13.39 -13.61 66.91
N GLN A 218 -12.78 -13.98 65.78
CA GLN A 218 -13.04 -15.14 64.91
C GLN A 218 -14.48 -15.47 64.48
N LYS A 219 -14.74 -15.33 63.16
CA LYS A 219 -15.46 -16.32 62.35
C LYS A 219 -15.04 -16.21 60.87
N PRO A 220 -14.73 -17.31 60.17
CA PRO A 220 -14.31 -17.27 58.78
C PRO A 220 -15.51 -16.87 57.93
N SER A 221 -15.42 -15.72 57.27
CA SER A 221 -16.47 -15.21 56.40
C SER A 221 -16.75 -16.20 55.27
N ALA A 222 -18.04 -16.48 55.06
CA ALA A 222 -18.58 -17.39 54.05
C ALA A 222 -18.16 -17.05 52.60
N PHE A 223 -17.49 -15.91 52.39
CA PHE A 223 -16.91 -15.49 51.12
C PHE A 223 -15.79 -16.44 50.63
N ARG A 224 -15.01 -17.06 51.53
CA ARG A 224 -14.00 -18.08 51.16
C ARG A 224 -14.61 -19.43 50.77
N LYS A 225 -15.86 -19.73 51.17
CA LYS A 225 -16.54 -20.99 50.85
C LYS A 225 -17.20 -21.02 49.47
N ASN A 226 -17.50 -19.86 48.88
CA ASN A 226 -18.01 -19.80 47.51
C ASN A 226 -16.87 -19.72 46.46
N LEU A 227 -15.73 -19.10 46.78
CA LEU A 227 -14.53 -19.15 45.93
C LEU A 227 -13.86 -20.54 45.89
N SER A 228 -14.03 -21.38 46.91
CA SER A 228 -13.51 -22.76 46.93
C SER A 228 -14.41 -23.80 46.26
N LYS A 229 -15.66 -23.45 45.92
CA LYS A 229 -16.57 -24.26 45.10
C LYS A 229 -16.36 -24.06 43.60
N LEU A 230 -15.75 -22.95 43.18
CA LEU A 230 -15.18 -22.72 41.85
C LEU A 230 -13.73 -23.27 41.78
N LYS A 231 -13.48 -24.46 42.34
CA LYS A 231 -12.30 -25.24 41.97
C LYS A 231 -12.49 -25.65 40.51
N VAL A 232 -12.03 -24.81 39.59
CA VAL A 232 -11.82 -25.18 38.20
C VAL A 232 -10.92 -26.41 38.25
N LYS A 233 -11.52 -27.59 38.13
CA LYS A 233 -10.80 -28.83 37.85
C LYS A 233 -10.04 -28.53 36.57
N THR A 234 -8.73 -28.72 36.61
CA THR A 234 -7.82 -28.50 35.48
C THR A 234 -8.40 -29.07 34.19
N LEU A 235 -8.10 -28.46 33.04
CA LEU A 235 -8.55 -28.97 31.73
C LEU A 235 -7.88 -30.30 31.38
N LEU A 236 -6.86 -30.68 32.14
CA LEU A 236 -6.15 -31.95 32.01
C LEU A 236 -7.05 -33.16 32.34
N SER A 237 -7.03 -34.13 31.45
CA SER A 237 -7.58 -35.47 31.67
C SER A 237 -6.46 -36.49 31.86
N LYS A 238 -6.78 -37.59 32.56
CA LYS A 238 -5.87 -38.74 32.72
C LYS A 238 -5.54 -39.43 31.39
N ASN A 239 -6.44 -39.33 30.41
CA ASN A 239 -6.34 -39.97 29.09
C ASN A 239 -5.56 -39.13 28.07
N MET A 240 -5.15 -37.91 28.42
CA MET A 240 -4.33 -37.06 27.56
C MET A 240 -2.90 -37.63 27.36
N PRO A 241 -2.23 -37.26 26.25
CA PRO A 241 -0.85 -37.67 26.01
C PRO A 241 0.08 -37.32 27.18
N PRO A 242 1.06 -38.19 27.53
CA PRO A 242 1.88 -38.03 28.72
C PRO A 242 2.65 -36.69 28.75
N TYR A 243 3.14 -36.22 27.60
CA TYR A 243 3.84 -34.95 27.48
C TYR A 243 2.93 -33.73 27.73
N VAL A 244 1.64 -33.81 27.39
CA VAL A 244 0.67 -32.75 27.72
C VAL A 244 0.35 -32.77 29.21
N ARG A 245 0.20 -33.96 29.80
CA ARG A 245 -0.03 -34.11 31.25
C ARG A 245 1.11 -33.54 32.09
N GLN A 246 2.36 -33.69 31.62
CA GLN A 246 3.54 -33.14 32.29
C GLN A 246 3.53 -31.60 32.37
N LEU A 247 2.80 -30.90 31.49
CA LEU A 247 2.66 -29.43 31.55
C LEU A 247 1.85 -28.97 32.78
N GLY A 248 1.03 -29.84 33.38
CA GLY A 248 0.24 -29.50 34.55
C GLY A 248 -0.64 -28.26 34.32
N ARG A 249 -0.64 -27.34 35.29
CA ARG A 249 -1.35 -26.04 35.17
C ARG A 249 -0.82 -25.15 34.05
N GLY A 250 0.39 -25.41 33.53
CA GLY A 250 0.92 -24.71 32.37
C GLY A 250 0.05 -24.89 31.12
N PHE A 251 -0.60 -26.06 30.97
CA PHE A 251 -1.57 -26.30 29.90
C PHE A 251 -2.79 -25.38 30.01
N ASP A 252 -3.37 -25.27 31.21
CA ASP A 252 -4.54 -24.41 31.46
C ASP A 252 -4.21 -22.94 31.18
N ILE A 253 -3.04 -22.47 31.64
CA ILE A 253 -2.54 -21.11 31.38
C ILE A 253 -2.34 -20.87 29.88
N PHE A 254 -1.74 -21.83 29.17
CA PHE A 254 -1.51 -21.73 27.74
C PHE A 254 -2.83 -21.62 26.95
N VAL A 255 -3.81 -22.48 27.26
CA VAL A 255 -5.13 -22.45 26.62
C VAL A 255 -5.84 -21.12 26.92
N PHE A 256 -5.77 -20.63 28.15
CA PHE A 256 -6.33 -19.33 28.52
C PHE A 256 -5.70 -18.17 27.73
N LEU A 257 -4.36 -18.14 27.61
CA LEU A 257 -3.66 -17.14 26.81
C LEU A 257 -4.04 -17.22 25.33
N LEU A 258 -4.25 -18.43 24.81
CA LEU A 258 -4.68 -18.64 23.42
C LEU A 258 -6.09 -18.11 23.18
N MET A 259 -7.01 -18.36 24.10
CA MET A 259 -8.36 -17.80 24.07
C MET A 259 -8.33 -16.28 24.16
N LEU A 260 -7.53 -15.71 25.06
CA LEU A 260 -7.34 -14.25 25.18
C LEU A 260 -6.81 -13.65 23.86
N PHE A 261 -5.84 -14.31 23.23
CA PHE A 261 -5.31 -13.90 21.93
C PHE A 261 -6.36 -14.00 20.81
N GLY A 262 -7.19 -15.05 20.82
CA GLY A 262 -8.32 -15.20 19.91
C GLY A 262 -9.36 -14.08 20.05
N VAL A 263 -9.72 -13.73 21.28
CA VAL A 263 -10.61 -12.59 21.59
C VAL A 263 -9.99 -11.28 21.10
N LEU A 264 -8.70 -11.09 21.33
CA LEU A 264 -7.97 -9.91 20.86
C LEU A 264 -7.95 -9.82 19.32
N LEU A 265 -7.74 -10.93 18.62
CA LEU A 265 -7.83 -10.99 17.15
C LEU A 265 -9.24 -10.70 16.62
N ALA A 266 -10.27 -11.21 17.29
CA ALA A 266 -11.66 -10.97 16.93
C ALA A 266 -12.05 -9.51 17.19
N GLY A 267 -11.70 -8.96 18.35
CA GLY A 267 -11.90 -7.54 18.67
C GLY A 267 -11.17 -6.63 17.67
N ALA A 268 -9.93 -6.99 17.30
CA ALA A 268 -9.18 -6.29 16.28
C ALA A 268 -9.87 -6.31 14.89
N LEU A 269 -10.49 -7.42 14.53
CA LEU A 269 -11.28 -7.53 13.30
C LEU A 269 -12.54 -6.67 13.35
N ILE A 270 -13.23 -6.63 14.48
CA ILE A 270 -14.43 -5.79 14.69
C ILE A 270 -14.06 -4.31 14.58
N VAL A 271 -13.06 -3.87 15.37
CA VAL A 271 -12.57 -2.48 15.37
C VAL A 271 -12.19 -2.02 13.97
N ARG A 272 -11.60 -2.91 13.18
CA ARG A 272 -11.21 -2.59 11.80
C ARG A 272 -12.37 -2.14 10.93
N PHE A 273 -13.57 -2.71 11.08
CA PHE A 273 -14.72 -2.27 10.29
C PHE A 273 -15.09 -0.80 10.54
N PHE A 274 -14.68 -0.25 11.68
CA PHE A 274 -14.90 1.14 12.08
C PHE A 274 -13.71 2.06 11.79
N ILE A 275 -12.52 1.54 11.46
CA ILE A 275 -11.37 2.36 11.10
C ILE A 275 -11.44 2.63 9.60
N PRO A 276 -11.68 3.89 9.16
CA PRO A 276 -11.66 4.20 7.74
C PRO A 276 -10.28 3.88 7.17
N THR A 277 -10.24 3.10 6.09
CA THR A 277 -9.01 2.91 5.33
C THR A 277 -8.51 4.28 4.90
N ARG A 278 -7.33 4.67 5.39
CA ARG A 278 -6.66 5.92 5.01
C ARG A 278 -6.51 5.93 3.49
N GLN A 279 -7.34 6.71 2.81
CA GLN A 279 -7.23 6.89 1.37
C GLN A 279 -6.11 7.91 1.11
N ASP A 280 -5.19 7.56 0.21
CA ASP A 280 -4.15 8.47 -0.29
C ASP A 280 -4.81 9.57 -1.13
N ASN A 281 -5.38 10.57 -0.46
CA ASN A 281 -6.08 11.69 -1.08
C ASN A 281 -5.17 12.90 -1.31
N THR A 282 -3.86 12.79 -1.05
CA THR A 282 -2.92 13.84 -1.44
C THR A 282 -2.76 13.83 -2.96
N PRO A 283 -3.14 14.92 -3.66
CA PRO A 283 -2.91 15.02 -5.10
C PRO A 283 -1.40 14.94 -5.34
N ALA A 284 -0.98 13.88 -6.02
CA ALA A 284 0.41 13.67 -6.34
C ALA A 284 0.90 14.76 -7.29
N ASN A 285 2.03 15.40 -6.97
CA ASN A 285 2.65 16.35 -7.90
C ASN A 285 3.03 15.59 -9.17
N PRO A 286 2.45 15.90 -10.34
CA PRO A 286 2.72 15.17 -11.58
C PRO A 286 4.19 15.25 -12.01
N ASN A 287 4.91 16.28 -11.56
CA ASN A 287 6.34 16.49 -11.83
C ASN A 287 7.25 15.74 -10.86
N SER A 288 6.70 15.12 -9.81
CA SER A 288 7.44 14.33 -8.84
C SER A 288 7.31 12.85 -9.14
N LEU A 289 8.38 12.11 -8.89
CA LEU A 289 8.39 10.64 -8.86
C LEU A 289 7.61 10.08 -7.66
N PHE A 290 7.43 10.92 -6.63
CA PHE A 290 6.66 10.59 -5.45
C PHE A 290 5.21 11.05 -5.59
N PRO A 291 4.25 10.33 -5.00
CA PRO A 291 4.46 9.19 -4.11
C PRO A 291 4.74 7.88 -4.85
N ILE A 292 5.58 7.04 -4.25
CA ILE A 292 5.76 5.67 -4.72
C ILE A 292 4.72 4.79 -4.03
N ARG A 293 3.87 4.15 -4.82
CA ARG A 293 2.78 3.29 -4.37
C ARG A 293 3.19 1.84 -4.46
N PHE A 294 2.99 1.11 -3.38
CA PHE A 294 3.33 -0.30 -3.28
C PHE A 294 2.08 -1.12 -3.09
N ARG A 295 2.06 -2.27 -3.76
CA ARG A 295 0.98 -3.24 -3.66
C ARG A 295 1.57 -4.64 -3.59
N ARG A 296 1.24 -5.34 -2.50
CA ARG A 296 1.46 -6.78 -2.41
C ARG A 296 0.24 -7.51 -2.96
N LEU A 297 0.47 -8.34 -3.95
CA LEU A 297 -0.51 -9.26 -4.50
C LEU A 297 -0.18 -10.67 -4.03
N TYR A 298 -1.21 -11.43 -3.69
CA TYR A 298 -1.09 -12.78 -3.19
C TYR A 298 -1.37 -13.74 -4.34
N GLY A 299 -0.31 -14.38 -4.84
CA GLY A 299 -0.41 -15.54 -5.71
C GLY A 299 -0.25 -16.83 -4.91
N THR A 300 -0.65 -17.93 -5.52
CA THR A 300 -0.46 -19.28 -4.99
C THR A 300 0.52 -19.99 -5.93
N PRO A 301 1.78 -20.30 -5.55
CA PRO A 301 2.40 -20.22 -4.21
C PRO A 301 3.28 -18.98 -3.93
N SER A 302 3.28 -17.95 -4.78
CA SER A 302 4.21 -16.80 -4.70
C SER A 302 3.55 -15.47 -4.26
N LEU A 303 4.26 -14.66 -3.48
CA LEU A 303 3.93 -13.24 -3.31
C LEU A 303 4.49 -12.44 -4.47
N ILE A 304 3.64 -11.59 -5.03
CA ILE A 304 4.03 -10.64 -6.06
C ILE A 304 4.06 -9.26 -5.40
N PHE A 305 5.25 -8.69 -5.29
CA PHE A 305 5.43 -7.34 -4.81
C PHE A 305 5.52 -6.42 -6.01
N ARG A 306 4.62 -5.44 -6.10
CA ARG A 306 4.62 -4.43 -7.16
C ARG A 306 4.83 -3.07 -6.53
N ALA A 307 5.86 -2.38 -6.95
CA ALA A 307 6.11 -0.98 -6.62
C ALA A 307 5.93 -0.15 -7.88
N ARG A 308 5.21 0.96 -7.78
CA ARG A 308 4.93 1.88 -8.87
C ARG A 308 5.20 3.30 -8.42
N ASP A 309 6.00 4.05 -9.17
CA ASP A 309 6.18 5.48 -8.94
C ASP A 309 5.05 6.30 -9.57
N ASN A 310 5.06 7.60 -9.32
CA ASN A 310 4.02 8.49 -9.85
C ASN A 310 4.11 8.68 -11.39
N GLN A 311 5.27 8.38 -12.00
CA GLN A 311 5.48 8.44 -13.45
C GLN A 311 5.13 7.14 -14.19
N GLY A 312 4.71 6.09 -13.46
CA GLY A 312 4.27 4.83 -14.06
C GLY A 312 5.37 3.79 -14.27
N ASN A 313 6.59 4.02 -13.78
CA ASN A 313 7.62 2.99 -13.71
C ASN A 313 7.24 1.95 -12.65
N VAL A 314 7.54 0.68 -12.94
CA VAL A 314 7.12 -0.43 -12.09
C VAL A 314 8.27 -1.40 -11.88
N LEU A 315 8.57 -1.73 -10.62
CA LEU A 315 9.34 -2.93 -10.29
C LEU A 315 8.44 -4.00 -9.69
N ILE A 316 8.69 -5.23 -10.11
CA ILE A 316 7.98 -6.43 -9.68
C ILE A 316 8.99 -7.38 -9.06
N SER A 317 8.69 -7.94 -7.90
CA SER A 317 9.46 -9.03 -7.32
C SER A 317 8.57 -10.20 -6.98
N LEU A 318 9.09 -11.40 -7.19
CA LEU A 318 8.43 -12.64 -6.83
C LEU A 318 9.16 -13.22 -5.63
N SER A 319 8.42 -13.54 -4.59
CA SER A 319 8.97 -14.25 -3.43
C SER A 319 8.15 -15.47 -3.10
N SER A 320 8.84 -16.57 -2.80
CA SER A 320 8.22 -17.79 -2.31
C SER A 320 7.56 -17.56 -0.94
N ARG A 321 6.48 -18.31 -0.70
CA ARG A 321 5.76 -18.33 0.59
C ARG A 321 5.86 -19.65 1.33
N TRP A 322 6.62 -20.62 0.81
CA TRP A 322 6.67 -21.97 1.36
C TRP A 322 7.08 -21.99 2.83
N ASP A 323 8.05 -21.16 3.22
CA ASP A 323 8.46 -20.95 4.61
C ASP A 323 7.28 -20.53 5.48
N SER A 324 6.58 -19.46 5.09
CA SER A 324 5.47 -18.88 5.83
C SER A 324 4.27 -19.84 5.87
N LEU A 325 4.03 -20.59 4.80
CA LEU A 325 2.94 -21.56 4.69
C LEU A 325 3.18 -22.77 5.60
N PHE A 326 4.40 -23.31 5.64
CA PHE A 326 4.76 -24.38 6.57
C PHE A 326 4.73 -23.92 8.03
N LEU A 327 5.29 -22.74 8.34
CA LEU A 327 5.24 -22.17 9.69
C LEU A 327 3.80 -21.96 10.18
N PHE A 328 2.94 -21.40 9.33
CA PHE A 328 1.53 -21.18 9.65
C PHE A 328 0.77 -22.49 9.81
N THR A 329 0.89 -23.41 8.83
CA THR A 329 0.16 -24.69 8.84
C THR A 329 0.57 -25.55 10.03
N GLY A 330 1.86 -25.64 10.32
CA GLY A 330 2.36 -26.35 11.49
C GLY A 330 1.86 -25.75 12.80
N SER A 331 1.99 -24.43 12.97
CA SER A 331 1.48 -23.72 14.16
C SER A 331 -0.04 -23.87 14.33
N PHE A 332 -0.80 -23.72 13.23
CA PHE A 332 -2.24 -23.84 13.22
C PHE A 332 -2.70 -25.24 13.64
N LEU A 333 -2.06 -26.27 13.09
CA LEU A 333 -2.36 -27.66 13.43
C LEU A 333 -2.09 -27.95 14.92
N ILE A 334 -0.96 -27.46 15.44
CA ILE A 334 -0.63 -27.56 16.88
C ILE A 334 -1.70 -26.86 17.71
N VAL A 335 -1.96 -25.58 17.46
CA VAL A 335 -2.93 -24.77 18.20
C VAL A 335 -4.33 -25.40 18.19
N LEU A 336 -4.80 -25.82 17.01
CA LEU A 336 -6.08 -26.49 16.86
C LEU A 336 -6.14 -27.79 17.67
N THR A 337 -5.06 -28.57 17.65
CA THR A 337 -4.99 -29.82 18.42
C THR A 337 -5.03 -29.55 19.93
N PHE A 338 -4.31 -28.53 20.41
CA PHE A 338 -4.36 -28.10 21.82
C PHE A 338 -5.76 -27.63 22.25
N LEU A 339 -6.47 -26.91 21.37
CA LEU A 339 -7.86 -26.51 21.62
C LEU A 339 -8.81 -27.72 21.67
N ILE A 340 -8.68 -28.68 20.75
CA ILE A 340 -9.47 -29.92 20.77
C ILE A 340 -9.21 -30.69 22.06
N LEU A 341 -7.95 -30.82 22.48
CA LEU A 341 -7.58 -31.45 23.75
C LEU A 341 -8.25 -30.75 24.94
N ALA A 342 -8.23 -29.41 24.97
CA ALA A 342 -8.83 -28.63 26.05
C ALA A 342 -10.35 -28.80 26.12
N VAL A 343 -11.05 -28.73 24.98
CA VAL A 343 -12.51 -28.95 24.91
C VAL A 343 -12.87 -30.38 25.29
N THR A 344 -12.10 -31.36 24.82
CA THR A 344 -12.32 -32.77 25.12
C THR A 344 -12.10 -33.06 26.61
N GLY A 345 -11.02 -32.51 27.20
CA GLY A 345 -10.73 -32.62 28.62
C GLY A 345 -11.77 -31.93 29.50
N LEU A 346 -12.26 -30.76 29.09
CA LEU A 346 -13.39 -30.10 29.76
C LEU A 346 -14.64 -30.99 29.70
N GLY A 347 -14.98 -31.52 28.53
CA GLY A 347 -16.14 -32.41 28.34
C GLY A 347 -16.07 -33.66 29.21
N GLU A 348 -14.92 -34.32 29.26
CA GLU A 348 -14.70 -35.53 30.09
C GLU A 348 -14.78 -35.21 31.59
N ASN A 349 -14.15 -34.10 32.04
CA ASN A 349 -14.10 -33.74 33.47
C ASN A 349 -15.40 -33.16 34.02
N SER A 350 -16.23 -32.55 33.16
CA SER A 350 -17.50 -31.91 33.52
C SER A 350 -18.73 -32.77 33.23
N GLY A 351 -18.59 -33.83 32.40
CA GLY A 351 -19.71 -34.61 31.90
C GLY A 351 -20.58 -33.86 30.88
N LEU A 352 -20.14 -32.71 30.36
CA LEU A 352 -20.89 -31.90 29.39
C LEU A 352 -21.07 -32.60 28.04
N LEU A 353 -20.15 -33.51 27.68
CA LEU A 353 -20.21 -34.27 26.43
C LEU A 353 -20.42 -35.76 26.78
N PRO A 354 -21.60 -36.35 26.50
CA PRO A 354 -21.85 -37.76 26.77
C PRO A 354 -21.21 -38.65 25.69
N LEU A 355 -19.88 -38.65 25.61
CA LEU A 355 -19.13 -39.49 24.68
C LEU A 355 -18.71 -40.80 25.36
N SER A 356 -18.59 -41.86 24.58
CA SER A 356 -18.06 -43.13 25.07
C SER A 356 -16.57 -43.00 25.42
N ALA A 357 -16.10 -43.80 26.39
CA ALA A 357 -14.68 -43.84 26.74
C ALA A 357 -13.78 -44.17 25.53
N PHE A 358 -14.31 -44.98 24.59
CA PHE A 358 -13.65 -45.27 23.32
C PHE A 358 -13.46 -44.00 22.49
N ALA A 359 -14.50 -43.17 22.31
CA ALA A 359 -14.42 -41.94 21.54
C ALA A 359 -13.40 -40.95 22.13
N TYR A 360 -13.37 -40.79 23.47
CA TYR A 360 -12.35 -39.98 24.15
C TYR A 360 -10.93 -40.47 23.85
N ASN A 361 -10.69 -41.77 23.99
CA ASN A 361 -9.38 -42.37 23.72
C ASN A 361 -8.97 -42.21 22.25
N THR A 362 -9.90 -42.35 21.29
CA THR A 362 -9.63 -42.13 19.87
C THR A 362 -9.23 -40.67 19.60
N ILE A 363 -9.93 -39.69 20.19
CA ILE A 363 -9.60 -38.27 20.03
C ILE A 363 -8.21 -37.98 20.61
N TYR A 364 -7.91 -38.47 21.82
CA TYR A 364 -6.60 -38.28 22.43
C TYR A 364 -5.48 -38.94 21.63
N SER A 365 -5.72 -40.13 21.08
CA SER A 365 -4.77 -40.84 20.21
C SER A 365 -4.53 -40.06 18.90
N ALA A 366 -5.59 -39.58 18.24
CA ALA A 366 -5.45 -38.76 17.03
C ALA A 366 -4.68 -37.46 17.30
N CYS A 367 -5.03 -36.75 18.39
CA CYS A 367 -4.32 -35.54 18.82
C CYS A 367 -2.83 -35.81 19.12
N SER A 368 -2.51 -37.00 19.64
CA SER A 368 -1.14 -37.37 19.96
C SER A 368 -0.23 -37.49 18.73
N LEU A 369 -0.80 -37.79 17.56
CA LEU A 369 -0.12 -37.87 16.27
C LEU A 369 -0.09 -36.52 15.54
N LEU A 370 -1.13 -35.70 15.69
CA LEU A 370 -1.20 -34.40 15.05
C LEU A 370 -0.18 -33.40 15.62
N ILE A 371 0.07 -33.38 16.93
CA ILE A 371 1.08 -32.48 17.53
C ILE A 371 2.48 -32.69 16.92
N PRO A 372 3.06 -33.90 16.88
CA PRO A 372 4.38 -34.12 16.29
C PRO A 372 4.39 -33.85 14.77
N LEU A 373 3.32 -34.20 14.05
CA LEU A 373 3.19 -33.84 12.63
C LEU A 373 3.24 -32.32 12.42
N GLY A 374 2.49 -31.56 13.22
CA GLY A 374 2.48 -30.10 13.18
C GLY A 374 3.85 -29.51 13.51
N LEU A 375 4.57 -30.08 14.48
CA LEU A 375 5.94 -29.71 14.81
C LEU A 375 6.89 -29.99 13.64
N THR A 376 6.81 -31.16 13.00
CA THR A 376 7.62 -31.48 11.82
C THR A 376 7.40 -30.48 10.70
N ILE A 377 6.13 -30.18 10.36
CA ILE A 377 5.78 -29.18 9.34
C ILE A 377 6.33 -27.79 9.73
N PHE A 378 6.18 -27.40 11.00
CA PHE A 378 6.71 -26.14 11.51
C PHE A 378 8.24 -26.06 11.36
N PHE A 379 8.97 -27.10 11.77
CA PHE A 379 10.43 -27.16 11.64
C PHE A 379 10.89 -27.18 10.18
N CYS A 380 10.18 -27.85 9.28
CA CYS A 380 10.43 -27.73 7.84
C CYS A 380 10.33 -26.27 7.38
N GLY A 381 9.33 -25.53 7.87
CA GLY A 381 9.20 -24.09 7.64
C GLY A 381 10.37 -23.26 8.17
N VAL A 382 10.85 -23.57 9.39
CA VAL A 382 12.04 -22.93 9.98
C VAL A 382 13.27 -23.16 9.11
N VAL A 383 13.54 -24.41 8.72
CA VAL A 383 14.69 -24.76 7.88
C VAL A 383 14.60 -24.04 6.52
N TRP A 384 13.43 -24.06 5.89
CA TRP A 384 13.21 -23.40 4.60
C TRP A 384 13.42 -21.88 4.69
N SER A 385 13.00 -21.25 5.78
CA SER A 385 13.17 -19.81 6.00
C SER A 385 14.64 -19.37 6.05
N GLN A 386 15.55 -20.24 6.50
CA GLN A 386 16.98 -19.96 6.57
C GLN A 386 17.71 -20.17 5.23
N LEU A 387 17.15 -21.00 4.34
CA LEU A 387 17.80 -21.38 3.09
C LEU A 387 17.41 -20.48 1.90
N VAL A 388 16.17 -19.96 1.85
CA VAL A 388 15.61 -19.40 0.61
C VAL A 388 15.81 -17.89 0.38
N LEU A 389 16.08 -17.09 1.41
CA LEU A 389 16.05 -15.61 1.28
C LEU A 389 17.39 -14.95 0.92
N ARG A 390 18.32 -15.67 0.27
CA ARG A 390 19.66 -15.15 -0.02
C ARG A 390 19.74 -14.24 -1.26
N GLU A 391 18.81 -14.40 -2.20
CA GLU A 391 18.75 -13.63 -3.44
C GLU A 391 17.31 -13.20 -3.74
N ILE A 392 17.13 -11.93 -4.12
CA ILE A 392 15.85 -11.38 -4.56
C ILE A 392 16.05 -10.73 -5.92
N THR A 393 15.32 -11.20 -6.93
CA THR A 393 15.32 -10.57 -8.25
C THR A 393 14.17 -9.56 -8.36
N LEU A 394 14.48 -8.39 -8.91
CA LEU A 394 13.53 -7.34 -9.27
C LEU A 394 13.41 -7.31 -10.81
N PHE A 395 12.18 -7.34 -11.30
CA PHE A 395 11.82 -7.32 -12.71
C PHE A 395 11.16 -5.98 -13.07
N ASP A 396 11.39 -5.51 -14.29
CA ASP A 396 10.69 -4.36 -14.87
C ASP A 396 9.26 -4.76 -15.31
N ARG A 397 8.42 -3.80 -15.71
CA ARG A 397 7.07 -4.00 -16.29
C ARG A 397 7.07 -5.00 -17.45
N LYS A 398 8.17 -5.08 -18.20
CA LYS A 398 8.36 -6.00 -19.35
C LYS A 398 8.86 -7.40 -18.93
N GLY A 399 8.96 -7.70 -17.64
CA GLY A 399 9.47 -8.98 -17.14
C GLY A 399 10.98 -9.18 -17.27
N LYS A 400 11.73 -8.15 -17.68
CA LYS A 400 13.21 -8.19 -17.76
C LYS A 400 13.81 -7.95 -16.38
N LYS A 401 14.95 -8.59 -16.08
CA LYS A 401 15.68 -8.37 -14.82
C LYS A 401 16.16 -6.91 -14.75
N ALA A 402 15.68 -6.17 -13.76
CA ALA A 402 16.02 -4.76 -13.52
C ALA A 402 17.09 -4.62 -12.45
N ALA A 403 16.99 -5.39 -11.36
CA ALA A 403 17.98 -5.42 -10.30
C ALA A 403 18.05 -6.78 -9.60
N ILE A 404 19.19 -7.07 -8.99
CA ILE A 404 19.42 -8.27 -8.20
C ILE A 404 19.87 -7.83 -6.81
N VAL A 405 19.16 -8.28 -5.78
CA VAL A 405 19.52 -8.03 -4.38
C VAL A 405 20.18 -9.28 -3.82
N LEU A 406 21.40 -9.12 -3.33
CA LEU A 406 22.19 -10.20 -2.73
C LEU A 406 22.41 -9.91 -1.25
N GLN A 407 22.10 -10.88 -0.39
CA GLN A 407 22.48 -10.81 1.02
C GLN A 407 23.97 -11.16 1.18
N LYS A 408 24.77 -10.19 1.63
CA LYS A 408 26.20 -10.36 1.90
C LYS A 408 26.41 -10.73 3.37
N GLY A 409 26.61 -12.02 3.61
CA GLY A 409 26.95 -12.57 4.91
C GLY A 409 25.77 -12.65 5.90
N PHE A 410 26.01 -13.38 6.98
CA PHE A 410 25.07 -13.52 8.10
C PHE A 410 25.65 -12.81 9.32
N GLY A 411 25.62 -11.47 9.30
CA GLY A 411 26.11 -10.71 10.46
C GLY A 411 25.19 -10.90 11.66
N PHE A 412 25.80 -11.08 12.85
CA PHE A 412 25.05 -11.22 14.10
C PHE A 412 24.36 -9.91 14.50
N THR A 413 25.02 -8.77 14.29
CA THR A 413 24.50 -7.45 14.68
C THR A 413 23.87 -6.69 13.51
N GLN A 414 24.35 -6.92 12.28
CA GLN A 414 23.89 -6.23 11.08
C GLN A 414 23.75 -7.20 9.90
N GLU A 415 22.66 -7.08 9.14
CA GLU A 415 22.53 -7.73 7.83
C GLU A 415 22.91 -6.72 6.76
N ARG A 416 23.73 -7.13 5.79
CA ARG A 416 24.13 -6.30 4.64
C ARG A 416 23.55 -6.87 3.36
N TYR A 417 22.96 -6.01 2.55
CA TYR A 417 22.39 -6.30 1.25
C TYR A 417 23.06 -5.44 0.20
N GLU A 418 23.31 -6.01 -0.97
CA GLU A 418 23.83 -5.28 -2.12
C GLU A 418 22.84 -5.41 -3.27
N ILE A 419 22.39 -4.27 -3.77
CA ILE A 419 21.44 -4.15 -4.87
C ILE A 419 22.23 -3.77 -6.12
N TYR A 420 22.27 -4.70 -7.08
CA TYR A 420 22.94 -4.53 -8.36
C TYR A 420 21.91 -4.18 -9.43
N PHE A 421 22.02 -2.99 -10.02
CA PHE A 421 21.13 -2.57 -11.10
C PHE A 421 21.66 -3.06 -12.46
N ALA A 422 20.88 -3.89 -13.15
CA ALA A 422 21.33 -4.62 -14.33
C ALA A 422 21.69 -3.71 -15.52
N ARG A 423 21.00 -2.58 -15.68
CA ARG A 423 21.21 -1.63 -16.79
C ARG A 423 22.28 -0.58 -16.51
N SER A 424 22.26 0.06 -15.35
CA SER A 424 23.24 1.13 -15.02
C SER A 424 24.56 0.60 -14.45
N LYS A 425 24.58 -0.66 -14.00
CA LYS A 425 25.71 -1.28 -13.27
C LYS A 425 26.03 -0.58 -11.93
N ASP A 426 25.11 0.23 -11.42
CA ASP A 426 25.24 0.83 -10.09
C ASP A 426 25.04 -0.22 -9.00
N VAL A 427 25.69 0.01 -7.87
CA VAL A 427 25.57 -0.82 -6.68
C VAL A 427 25.12 0.05 -5.51
N LEU A 428 24.01 -0.33 -4.89
CA LEU A 428 23.51 0.27 -3.67
C LEU A 428 23.70 -0.71 -2.52
N VAL A 429 24.29 -0.24 -1.41
CA VAL A 429 24.51 -1.05 -0.22
C VAL A 429 23.46 -0.68 0.83
N VAL A 430 22.81 -1.67 1.40
CA VAL A 430 21.75 -1.48 2.38
C VAL A 430 22.08 -2.29 3.61
N THR A 431 22.08 -1.66 4.79
CA THR A 431 22.30 -2.37 6.06
C THR A 431 21.04 -2.33 6.92
N ARG A 432 20.80 -3.43 7.63
CA ARG A 432 19.73 -3.58 8.61
C ARG A 432 20.33 -3.89 9.97
N LYS A 433 19.93 -3.15 10.99
CA LYS A 433 20.33 -3.44 12.37
C LYS A 433 19.51 -4.60 12.93
N ARG A 434 20.16 -5.70 13.33
CA ARG A 434 19.52 -6.84 13.99
C ARG A 434 19.31 -6.56 15.47
N PHE A 435 18.33 -7.25 16.07
CA PHE A 435 17.99 -7.16 17.49
C PHE A 435 17.64 -5.75 18.01
N SER A 436 17.31 -4.83 17.11
CA SER A 436 16.82 -3.51 17.51
C SER A 436 15.35 -3.59 17.93
N PHE A 437 14.96 -2.70 18.85
CA PHE A 437 13.58 -2.58 19.27
C PHE A 437 12.69 -2.12 18.11
N CYS A 438 13.10 -0.99 17.51
CA CYS A 438 12.56 -0.44 16.28
C CYS A 438 13.39 -0.92 15.08
N ARG A 439 12.74 -1.22 13.95
CA ARG A 439 13.46 -1.56 12.73
C ARG A 439 14.22 -0.34 12.21
N GLN A 440 15.50 -0.54 11.86
CA GLN A 440 16.37 0.51 11.35
C GLN A 440 17.14 -0.01 10.14
N TRP A 441 17.08 0.77 9.07
CA TRP A 441 17.71 0.52 7.79
C TRP A 441 18.54 1.73 7.39
N GLN A 442 19.70 1.49 6.77
CA GLN A 442 20.58 2.53 6.26
C GLN A 442 20.98 2.20 4.83
N MET A 443 20.98 3.22 3.98
CA MET A 443 21.33 3.13 2.56
C MET A 443 22.65 3.85 2.34
N PHE A 444 23.56 3.17 1.66
CA PHE A 444 24.88 3.69 1.30
C PHE A 444 25.11 3.54 -0.19
N ASN A 445 25.79 4.51 -0.79
CA ASN A 445 26.31 4.36 -2.14
C ASN A 445 27.49 3.35 -2.17
N ARG A 446 28.03 3.09 -3.36
CA ARG A 446 29.19 2.21 -3.53
C ARG A 446 30.43 2.72 -2.80
N GLU A 447 30.57 4.03 -2.67
CA GLU A 447 31.68 4.71 -2.00
C GLU A 447 31.58 4.68 -0.47
N GLY A 448 30.46 4.22 0.10
CA GLY A 448 30.22 4.13 1.55
C GLY A 448 29.61 5.38 2.19
N ASN A 449 29.20 6.37 1.41
CA ASN A 449 28.47 7.54 1.85
C ASN A 449 27.01 7.19 2.14
N LEU A 450 26.51 7.62 3.30
CA LEU A 450 25.12 7.46 3.70
C LEU A 450 24.21 8.32 2.81
N GLN A 451 23.26 7.69 2.12
CA GLN A 451 22.25 8.37 1.30
C GLN A 451 20.95 8.61 2.05
N ALA A 452 20.49 7.62 2.82
CA ALA A 452 19.29 7.74 3.62
C ALA A 452 19.28 6.77 4.80
N SER A 453 18.53 7.13 5.84
CA SER A 453 18.19 6.23 6.93
C SER A 453 16.67 6.09 7.04
N LEU A 454 16.21 4.87 7.26
CA LEU A 454 14.79 4.56 7.44
C LEU A 454 14.62 3.96 8.84
N THR A 455 13.79 4.60 9.66
CA THR A 455 13.54 4.20 11.05
C THR A 455 12.06 4.01 11.28
N GLU A 456 11.68 2.98 12.01
CA GLU A 456 10.29 2.78 12.38
C GLU A 456 9.77 3.95 13.24
N SER A 457 8.58 4.46 12.91
CA SER A 457 8.05 5.72 13.45
C SER A 457 7.64 5.65 14.92
N SER A 458 7.25 4.48 15.42
CA SER A 458 6.66 4.30 16.75
C SER A 458 7.23 3.07 17.48
N ALA A 459 7.88 3.32 18.61
CA ALA A 459 8.43 2.29 19.48
C ALA A 459 7.34 1.43 20.13
N TRP A 460 6.26 2.05 20.62
CA TRP A 460 5.11 1.32 21.19
C TRP A 460 4.47 0.38 20.17
N ARG A 461 4.27 0.85 18.93
CA ARG A 461 3.70 -0.01 17.87
C ARG A 461 4.62 -1.18 17.55
N ALA A 462 5.93 -0.98 17.55
CA ALA A 462 6.91 -2.04 17.39
C ALA A 462 6.82 -3.10 18.51
N LEU A 463 6.65 -2.66 19.76
CA LEU A 463 6.45 -3.56 20.92
C LEU A 463 5.18 -4.38 20.78
N ALA A 464 4.06 -3.70 20.55
CA ALA A 464 2.76 -4.33 20.42
C ALA A 464 2.75 -5.33 19.26
N ARG A 465 3.42 -5.00 18.15
CA ARG A 465 3.56 -5.92 17.00
C ARG A 465 4.36 -7.17 17.34
N LYS A 466 5.39 -7.08 18.19
CA LYS A 466 6.15 -8.27 18.64
C LYS A 466 5.30 -9.19 19.51
N ALA A 467 4.44 -8.62 20.36
CA ALA A 467 3.59 -9.35 21.30
C ALA A 467 2.30 -9.90 20.68
N CYS A 468 1.74 -9.21 19.66
CA CYS A 468 0.41 -9.50 19.13
C CYS A 468 0.36 -9.74 17.61
N GLY A 469 1.49 -9.62 16.90
CA GLY A 469 1.51 -9.57 15.43
C GLY A 469 0.92 -8.24 14.90
N HIS A 470 0.63 -8.16 13.60
CA HIS A 470 0.15 -6.90 13.02
C HIS A 470 -1.35 -6.60 13.22
N LEU A 471 -2.11 -7.48 13.88
CA LEU A 471 -3.56 -7.34 14.17
C LEU A 471 -4.38 -6.81 13.00
N TRP A 472 -4.55 -7.63 11.96
CA TRP A 472 -5.30 -7.26 10.74
C TRP A 472 -4.79 -6.01 10.00
N GLY A 473 -3.63 -5.47 10.36
CA GLY A 473 -2.98 -4.35 9.69
C GLY A 473 -2.82 -3.12 10.58
N MET A 474 -3.44 -3.11 11.77
CA MET A 474 -3.42 -1.97 12.68
C MET A 474 -2.05 -1.68 13.29
N LEU A 475 -1.22 -2.71 13.48
CA LEU A 475 0.11 -2.57 14.07
C LEU A 475 1.24 -2.60 13.03
N ARG A 476 0.94 -2.33 11.76
CA ARG A 476 1.96 -2.29 10.71
C ARG A 476 3.01 -1.20 10.93
N ALA A 477 4.23 -1.51 10.51
CA ALA A 477 5.37 -0.62 10.66
C ALA A 477 5.28 0.54 9.67
N ASP A 478 5.17 1.78 10.15
CA ASP A 478 5.44 2.95 9.32
C ASP A 478 6.90 3.35 9.50
N TYR A 479 7.51 3.90 8.46
CA TYR A 479 8.92 4.32 8.50
C TYR A 479 9.04 5.83 8.28
N LYS A 480 9.95 6.46 9.01
CA LYS A 480 10.44 7.81 8.74
C LYS A 480 11.73 7.70 7.94
N ILE A 481 11.82 8.46 6.87
CA ILE A 481 12.98 8.55 5.98
C ILE A 481 13.70 9.86 6.32
N GLN A 482 15.00 9.77 6.56
CA GLN A 482 15.91 10.92 6.65
C GLN A 482 16.96 10.75 5.55
N GLY A 483 16.89 11.59 4.52
CA GLY A 483 17.81 11.58 3.40
C GLY A 483 18.83 12.72 3.47
N GLN A 484 19.63 12.84 2.41
CA GLN A 484 20.55 13.97 2.24
C GLN A 484 19.80 15.30 2.06
N MET A 485 20.51 16.43 2.14
CA MET A 485 19.94 17.79 1.99
C MET A 485 18.77 18.11 2.94
N ASP A 486 18.81 17.56 4.16
CA ASP A 486 17.73 17.65 5.15
C ASP A 486 16.37 17.26 4.55
N SER A 487 16.35 16.21 3.73
CA SER A 487 15.13 15.65 3.18
C SER A 487 14.48 14.71 4.19
N THR A 488 13.16 14.85 4.30
CA THR A 488 12.32 14.06 5.19
C THR A 488 11.22 13.38 4.41
N GLY A 489 10.96 12.12 4.73
CA GLY A 489 9.93 11.34 4.06
C GLY A 489 9.27 10.35 5.00
N THR A 490 8.21 9.71 4.52
CA THR A 490 7.48 8.69 5.26
C THR A 490 7.12 7.53 4.35
N ILE A 491 7.18 6.32 4.89
CA ILE A 491 6.53 5.13 4.34
C ILE A 491 5.32 4.86 5.22
N GLU A 492 4.13 5.09 4.68
CA GLU A 492 2.87 4.92 5.39
C GLU A 492 2.15 3.68 4.89
N ASN A 493 1.89 2.73 5.79
CA ASN A 493 1.08 1.57 5.48
C ASN A 493 -0.40 1.90 5.53
N ALA A 494 -1.14 1.46 4.51
CA ALA A 494 -2.58 1.41 4.59
C ALA A 494 -2.95 0.39 5.68
N CYS A 495 -3.72 0.81 6.69
CA CYS A 495 -4.24 0.02 7.80
C CYS A 495 -5.22 -1.08 7.33
N GLY A 496 -4.80 -1.96 6.42
CA GLY A 496 -5.60 -3.01 5.80
C GLY A 496 -4.97 -4.39 5.91
N ALA A 497 -5.73 -5.44 5.59
CA ALA A 497 -5.27 -6.84 5.62
C ALA A 497 -4.21 -7.11 4.56
N PHE A 498 -4.34 -6.43 3.42
CA PHE A 498 -3.45 -6.56 2.29
C PHE A 498 -2.41 -5.43 2.35
N ASP A 499 -1.14 -5.72 2.08
CA ASP A 499 -0.08 -4.70 2.09
C ASP A 499 -0.29 -3.75 0.91
N ARG A 500 -0.68 -2.53 1.26
CA ARG A 500 -0.49 -1.35 0.44
C ARG A 500 0.22 -0.35 1.31
N PHE A 501 1.22 0.31 0.77
CA PHE A 501 1.84 1.43 1.44
C PHE A 501 2.29 2.44 0.41
N THR A 502 2.45 3.66 0.89
CA THR A 502 2.77 4.79 0.06
C THR A 502 3.95 5.50 0.66
N CYS A 503 4.94 5.77 -0.20
CA CYS A 503 6.15 6.43 0.19
C CYS A 503 6.11 7.87 -0.29
N TYR A 504 6.25 8.80 0.64
CA TYR A 504 6.31 10.24 0.42
C TYR A 504 7.72 10.73 0.73
N LEU A 505 8.18 11.74 -0.02
CA LEU A 505 9.43 12.43 0.21
C LEU A 505 9.21 13.91 -0.09
N ASP A 506 9.66 14.78 0.80
CA ASP A 506 9.51 16.24 0.68
C ASP A 506 10.34 16.84 -0.47
N LYS A 507 11.56 16.33 -0.64
CA LYS A 507 12.55 16.80 -1.61
C LYS A 507 12.95 15.63 -2.52
N PRO A 508 12.24 15.40 -3.64
CA PRO A 508 12.51 14.30 -4.57
C PRO A 508 13.96 14.28 -5.11
N GLN A 509 14.60 15.45 -5.18
CA GLN A 509 15.97 15.63 -5.66
C GLN A 509 17.01 14.95 -4.74
N ALA A 510 16.68 14.75 -3.46
CA ALA A 510 17.61 14.33 -2.43
C ALA A 510 17.90 12.82 -2.41
N LEU A 511 17.00 12.03 -2.99
CA LEU A 511 17.13 10.59 -3.02
C LEU A 511 16.57 10.05 -4.32
N ASN A 512 17.35 9.22 -5.00
CA ASN A 512 16.91 8.59 -6.23
C ASN A 512 15.70 7.68 -5.95
N ALA A 513 14.58 7.95 -6.63
CA ALA A 513 13.35 7.19 -6.45
C ALA A 513 13.56 5.70 -6.77
N ARG A 514 14.43 5.37 -7.73
CA ARG A 514 14.79 3.98 -8.07
C ARG A 514 15.38 3.23 -6.88
N ASP A 515 16.32 3.88 -6.19
CA ASP A 515 17.06 3.29 -5.08
C ASP A 515 16.14 3.09 -3.88
N LEU A 516 15.31 4.10 -3.57
CA LEU A 516 14.30 4.00 -2.53
C LEU A 516 13.22 2.95 -2.84
N LEU A 517 12.83 2.80 -4.11
CA LEU A 517 11.87 1.80 -4.55
C LEU A 517 12.40 0.38 -4.38
N ALA A 518 13.66 0.13 -4.75
CA ALA A 518 14.32 -1.16 -4.53
C ALA A 518 14.48 -1.47 -3.04
N VAL A 519 14.84 -0.48 -2.22
CA VAL A 519 14.98 -0.61 -0.77
C VAL A 519 13.65 -0.86 -0.10
N ALA A 520 12.60 -0.13 -0.44
CA ALA A 520 11.26 -0.34 0.12
C ALA A 520 10.72 -1.74 -0.23
N LEU A 521 10.99 -2.25 -1.43
CA LEU A 521 10.69 -3.64 -1.79
C LEU A 521 11.48 -4.64 -0.95
N LEU A 522 12.79 -4.41 -0.76
CA LEU A 522 13.64 -5.25 0.10
C LEU A 522 13.10 -5.27 1.54
N ILE A 523 12.76 -4.11 2.11
CA ILE A 523 12.19 -3.99 3.46
C ILE A 523 10.90 -4.81 3.55
N ASN A 524 9.99 -4.69 2.59
CA ASN A 524 8.74 -5.45 2.62
C ASN A 524 8.97 -6.97 2.47
N ILE A 525 9.93 -7.38 1.64
CA ILE A 525 10.22 -8.81 1.44
C ILE A 525 10.88 -9.41 2.68
N ARG A 526 11.79 -8.68 3.34
CA ARG A 526 12.60 -9.17 4.46
C ARG A 526 11.94 -8.97 5.82
N ASP A 527 11.41 -7.78 6.08
CA ASP A 527 10.75 -7.38 7.34
C ASP A 527 9.22 -7.51 7.22
N ARG A 528 8.74 -8.66 6.74
CA ARG A 528 7.30 -8.93 6.63
C ARG A 528 6.64 -8.80 8.01
N ASP A 529 5.60 -7.99 8.07
CA ASP A 529 4.73 -7.96 9.24
C ASP A 529 3.94 -9.26 9.30
N LYS A 530 4.20 -10.07 10.33
CA LYS A 530 3.59 -11.39 10.53
C LYS A 530 2.21 -11.25 11.21
N TRP A 531 1.32 -12.18 10.89
CA TRP A 531 -0.02 -12.28 11.47
C TRP A 531 -0.01 -12.75 12.93
N TYR A 532 0.98 -13.54 13.28
CA TYR A 532 1.14 -14.16 14.58
C TYR A 532 2.24 -13.46 15.40
N PRO A 533 2.12 -13.44 16.73
CA PRO A 533 3.21 -13.04 17.61
C PRO A 533 4.40 -14.00 17.48
N TRP A 534 5.57 -13.65 18.04
CA TRP A 534 6.82 -14.45 18.10
C TRP A 534 7.95 -14.15 17.07
N PHE A 535 9.18 -14.26 17.60
CA PHE A 535 10.54 -13.90 17.12
C PHE A 535 10.68 -13.24 15.72
N ASN A 536 11.13 -11.98 15.76
CA ASN A 536 11.73 -11.24 14.63
C ASN A 536 13.25 -11.27 14.73
#